data_AF-U7MYT2-F1
#
_entry.id   AF-U7MYT2-F1
#
_cell.length_a   1.000
_cell.length_b   1.000
_cell.length_c   1.000
_cell.angle_alpha   90.00
_cell.angle_beta   90.00
_cell.angle_gamma   90.00
#
_symmetry.space_group_name_H-M   'P 1'
#
loop_
_entity.id
_entity.type
_entity.pdbx_description
1 polymer ?
#
loop_
_entity_poly.entity_id
_entity_poly.type
_entity_poly.pdbx_seq_one_letter_code
_entity_poly.pdbx_strand_id
1 'polypeptide(L)'
;MSLARLLTSIDGAGYGAYKKLHGSYELGEYRLRVDKVQSDPFAPPSLMQVDVPNPIPAELAGVAARDFLTRRIAQAFSGDRDLHIDQPGQQVLDRASVVLADDAGAGSGIRSSTATLRIEVQLPARGRKILGRKARALLCDVLPAALDQALDFPADELREAVLLERDQNYLREQLPGRGLIAFIGDGSCLPRAAGHRDTPAEKAVVSLTGFSAHHVPITVGTRSRWHGGSCWCHGDCWWRLSRKIHVAESAGTRGIQPRCW
;
A
#
# COMPACT_ATOMS: atom_id res chain seq x y z
N MET A 1 -10.55 6.82 32.14
CA MET A 1 -11.38 7.92 31.56
C MET A 1 -11.46 7.68 30.05
N SER A 2 -12.64 7.75 29.42
CA SER A 2 -12.75 7.52 27.96
C SER A 2 -12.15 8.66 27.14
N LEU A 3 -11.71 8.36 25.92
CA LEU A 3 -11.15 9.37 25.00
C LEU A 3 -12.13 10.54 24.78
N ALA A 4 -13.40 10.22 24.54
CA ALA A 4 -14.42 11.23 24.30
C ALA A 4 -14.61 12.20 25.49
N ARG A 5 -14.60 11.67 26.72
CA ARG A 5 -14.68 12.50 27.94
C ARG A 5 -13.43 13.37 28.09
N LEU A 6 -12.25 12.81 27.82
CA LEU A 6 -10.99 13.55 27.90
C LEU A 6 -10.98 14.72 26.92
N LEU A 7 -11.27 14.46 25.65
CA LEU A 7 -11.32 15.49 24.59
C LEU A 7 -12.34 16.60 24.89
N THR A 8 -13.51 16.24 25.43
CA THR A 8 -14.53 17.22 25.84
C THR A 8 -14.04 18.06 27.03
N SER A 9 -13.33 17.46 27.99
CA SER A 9 -12.84 18.16 29.19
C SER A 9 -11.72 19.18 28.91
N ILE A 10 -11.00 19.03 27.80
CA ILE A 10 -9.91 19.94 27.40
C ILE A 10 -10.34 20.94 26.33
N ASP A 11 -11.62 20.99 25.97
CA ASP A 11 -12.16 21.97 25.02
C ASP A 11 -11.92 23.40 25.52
N GLY A 12 -11.36 24.26 24.66
CA GLY A 12 -11.00 25.64 25.02
C GLY A 12 -9.77 25.78 25.93
N ALA A 13 -9.12 24.68 26.32
CA ALA A 13 -7.86 24.72 27.05
C ALA A 13 -6.70 25.20 26.14
N GLY A 14 -5.57 25.53 26.75
CA GLY A 14 -4.33 25.78 26.00
C GLY A 14 -3.85 24.51 25.30
N TYR A 15 -3.26 24.65 24.11
CA TYR A 15 -2.91 23.53 23.23
C TYR A 15 -2.08 22.42 23.89
N GLY A 16 -1.17 22.79 24.80
CA GLY A 16 -0.36 21.82 25.54
C GLY A 16 -1.16 20.80 26.35
N ALA A 17 -2.44 21.04 26.62
CA ALA A 17 -3.32 20.07 27.29
C ALA A 17 -3.56 18.81 26.44
N TYR A 18 -3.32 18.84 25.12
CA TYR A 18 -3.36 17.62 24.29
C TYR A 18 -2.33 16.58 24.71
N LYS A 19 -1.25 16.93 25.42
CA LYS A 19 -0.29 15.94 25.97
C LYS A 19 -0.94 14.90 26.87
N LYS A 20 -2.13 15.20 27.44
CA LYS A 20 -2.93 14.25 28.20
C LYS A 20 -3.49 13.09 27.36
N LEU A 21 -3.46 13.21 26.02
CA LEU A 21 -3.87 12.15 25.11
C LEU A 21 -2.88 10.99 25.02
N HIS A 22 -1.68 11.08 25.58
CA HIS A 22 -0.77 9.94 25.58
C HIS A 22 -1.41 8.73 26.28
N GLY A 23 -1.40 7.59 25.59
CA GLY A 23 -1.98 6.34 26.06
C GLY A 23 -2.73 5.59 24.97
N SER A 24 -3.53 4.63 25.41
CA SER A 24 -4.35 3.77 24.56
C SER A 24 -5.82 3.93 24.88
N TYR A 25 -6.67 3.91 23.86
CA TYR A 25 -8.12 4.10 23.97
C TYR A 25 -8.86 3.10 23.09
N GLU A 26 -9.85 2.44 23.66
CA GLU A 26 -10.78 1.60 22.91
C GLU A 26 -11.82 2.46 22.18
N LEU A 27 -12.04 2.15 20.91
CA LEU A 27 -12.96 2.80 19.97
C LEU A 27 -13.82 1.74 19.27
N GLY A 28 -14.57 0.97 20.07
CA GLY A 28 -15.32 -0.18 19.58
C GLY A 28 -14.39 -1.35 19.27
N GLU A 29 -14.40 -1.83 18.02
CA GLU A 29 -13.52 -2.90 17.52
C GLU A 29 -12.07 -2.44 17.30
N TYR A 30 -11.81 -1.13 17.43
CA TYR A 30 -10.51 -0.51 17.20
C TYR A 30 -9.84 -0.09 18.50
N ARG A 31 -8.51 -0.13 18.51
CA ARG A 31 -7.71 0.43 19.60
C ARG A 31 -6.79 1.51 19.07
N LEU A 32 -7.00 2.75 19.52
CA LEU A 32 -6.14 3.89 19.20
C LEU A 32 -5.02 4.01 20.24
N ARG A 33 -3.78 4.11 19.79
CA ARG A 33 -2.58 4.39 20.59
C ARG A 33 -1.96 5.70 20.14
N VAL A 34 -1.68 6.59 21.09
CA VAL A 34 -1.12 7.93 20.82
C VAL A 34 0.36 7.95 21.18
N ASP A 35 1.19 7.75 20.16
CA ASP A 35 2.65 7.64 20.30
C ASP A 35 3.29 9.01 20.53
N LYS A 36 2.88 10.02 19.75
CA LYS A 36 3.42 11.38 19.81
C LYS A 36 2.33 12.40 19.58
N VAL A 37 2.15 13.29 20.55
CA VAL A 37 1.28 14.46 20.40
C VAL A 37 2.09 15.63 19.85
N GLN A 38 1.57 16.30 18.83
CA GLN A 38 2.22 17.49 18.25
C GLN A 38 2.33 18.64 19.27
N SER A 39 3.43 19.41 19.23
CA SER A 39 3.76 20.42 20.26
C SER A 39 2.87 21.66 20.21
N ASP A 40 2.41 22.02 19.02
CA ASP A 40 1.56 23.17 18.73
C ASP A 40 0.71 22.90 17.47
N PRO A 41 -0.25 23.77 17.11
CA PRO A 41 -1.13 23.55 15.96
C PRO A 41 -0.44 23.56 14.58
N PHE A 42 0.79 24.07 14.48
CA PHE A 42 1.55 24.21 13.22
C PHE A 42 2.73 23.26 13.13
N ALA A 43 3.01 22.50 14.20
CA ALA A 43 3.99 21.44 14.22
C ALA A 43 3.58 20.27 13.30
N PRO A 44 4.51 19.36 12.96
CA PRO A 44 4.15 18.12 12.30
C PRO A 44 3.03 17.39 13.07
N PRO A 45 2.08 16.75 12.36
CA PRO A 45 0.92 16.10 12.96
C PRO A 45 1.27 15.11 14.08
N SER A 46 0.26 14.78 14.89
CA SER A 46 0.41 13.77 15.94
C SER A 46 0.55 12.38 15.32
N LEU A 47 1.48 11.57 15.82
CA LEU A 47 1.67 10.19 15.38
C LEU A 47 0.83 9.26 16.24
N MET A 48 0.01 8.45 15.60
CA MET A 48 -0.89 7.50 16.26
C MET A 48 -0.84 6.14 15.56
N GLN A 49 -1.17 5.10 16.32
CA GLN A 49 -1.38 3.75 15.80
C GLN A 49 -2.81 3.33 16.04
N VAL A 50 -3.42 2.66 15.09
CA VAL A 50 -4.73 2.04 15.25
C VAL A 50 -4.60 0.55 15.02
N ASP A 51 -4.89 -0.24 16.04
CA ASP A 51 -4.99 -1.68 15.89
C ASP A 51 -6.42 -2.02 15.42
N VAL A 52 -6.52 -2.75 14.30
CA VAL A 52 -7.77 -3.18 13.66
C VAL A 52 -7.79 -4.70 13.51
N PRO A 53 -8.96 -5.35 13.40
CA PRO A 53 -9.04 -6.75 13.00
C PRO A 53 -8.31 -6.96 11.68
N ASN A 54 -7.44 -7.97 11.59
CA ASN A 54 -6.68 -8.21 10.36
C ASN A 54 -7.61 -8.69 9.22
N PRO A 55 -7.80 -7.91 8.14
CA PRO A 55 -8.67 -8.31 7.04
C PRO A 55 -7.93 -9.16 5.99
N ILE A 56 -6.62 -9.38 6.13
CA ILE A 56 -5.81 -10.07 5.13
C ILE A 56 -5.76 -11.57 5.43
N PRO A 57 -6.23 -12.43 4.50
CA PRO A 57 -6.02 -13.88 4.59
C PRO A 57 -4.53 -14.23 4.60
N ALA A 58 -4.14 -15.24 5.38
CA ALA A 58 -2.73 -15.59 5.58
C ALA A 58 -2.00 -15.93 4.26
N GLU A 59 -2.69 -16.56 3.31
CA GLU A 59 -2.16 -16.91 1.99
C GLU A 59 -1.93 -15.71 1.06
N LEU A 60 -2.52 -14.56 1.39
CA LEU A 60 -2.36 -13.29 0.68
C LEU A 60 -1.45 -12.32 1.44
N ALA A 61 -0.98 -12.67 2.63
CA ALA A 61 -0.08 -11.82 3.40
C ALA A 61 1.21 -11.55 2.62
N GLY A 62 1.69 -10.31 2.70
CA GLY A 62 2.87 -9.84 1.98
C GLY A 62 2.83 -8.34 1.70
N VAL A 63 3.82 -7.86 0.96
CA VAL A 63 3.99 -6.44 0.64
C VAL A 63 2.78 -5.87 -0.11
N ALA A 64 2.30 -6.58 -1.15
CA ALA A 64 1.17 -6.13 -1.96
C ALA A 64 -0.14 -6.00 -1.17
N ALA A 65 -0.40 -6.91 -0.22
CA ALA A 65 -1.59 -6.83 0.63
C ALA A 65 -1.52 -5.63 1.58
N ARG A 66 -0.36 -5.37 2.19
CA ARG A 66 -0.14 -4.21 3.06
C ARG A 66 -0.21 -2.89 2.27
N ASP A 67 0.32 -2.86 1.06
CA ASP A 67 0.23 -1.71 0.14
C ASP A 67 -1.24 -1.46 -0.28
N PHE A 68 -1.98 -2.50 -0.66
CA PHE A 68 -3.41 -2.43 -0.97
C PHE A 68 -4.21 -1.80 0.18
N LEU A 69 -4.01 -2.30 1.40
CA LEU A 69 -4.68 -1.80 2.60
C LEU A 69 -4.31 -0.32 2.86
N THR A 70 -3.03 0.03 2.72
CA THR A 70 -2.56 1.42 2.84
C THR A 70 -3.26 2.34 1.84
N ARG A 71 -3.41 1.91 0.58
CA ARG A 71 -4.13 2.68 -0.46
C ARG A 71 -5.60 2.87 -0.12
N ARG A 72 -6.28 1.83 0.37
CA ARG A 72 -7.68 1.90 0.79
C ARG A 72 -7.89 2.90 1.91
N ILE A 73 -7.01 2.88 2.92
CA ILE A 73 -7.05 3.84 4.04
C ILE A 73 -6.76 5.26 3.55
N ALA A 74 -5.72 5.45 2.72
CA ALA A 74 -5.41 6.76 2.14
C ALA A 74 -6.60 7.31 1.34
N GLN A 75 -7.30 6.46 0.60
CA GLN A 75 -8.51 6.85 -0.13
C GLN A 75 -9.65 7.23 0.81
N ALA A 76 -9.90 6.48 1.88
CA ALA A 76 -10.91 6.82 2.87
C ALA A 76 -10.60 8.13 3.62
N PHE A 77 -9.31 8.41 3.84
CA PHE A 77 -8.87 9.66 4.47
C PHE A 77 -8.86 10.86 3.53
N SER A 78 -8.91 10.66 2.20
CA SER A 78 -8.80 11.76 1.22
C SER A 78 -9.87 12.85 1.34
N GLY A 79 -11.02 12.56 1.96
CA GLY A 79 -12.08 13.53 2.26
C GLY A 79 -11.87 14.34 3.52
N ASP A 80 -10.90 13.97 4.37
CA ASP A 80 -10.57 14.65 5.62
C ASP A 80 -9.17 15.27 5.54
N ARG A 81 -9.06 16.52 6.00
CA ARG A 81 -7.81 17.30 5.96
C ARG A 81 -6.92 17.09 7.17
N ASP A 82 -7.44 16.43 8.20
CA ASP A 82 -6.83 16.27 9.51
C ASP A 82 -6.44 14.79 9.78
N LEU A 83 -6.77 13.85 8.88
CA LEU A 83 -6.34 12.43 8.92
C LEU A 83 -5.41 12.11 7.76
N HIS A 84 -4.26 11.49 8.05
CA HIS A 84 -3.30 11.09 7.04
C HIS A 84 -2.68 9.71 7.35
N ILE A 85 -2.23 9.06 6.29
CA ILE A 85 -1.40 7.86 6.30
C ILE A 85 -0.35 8.03 5.20
N ASP A 86 0.79 7.34 5.28
CA ASP A 86 1.83 7.36 4.23
C ASP A 86 1.21 7.03 2.86
N GLN A 87 1.06 8.05 2.01
CA GLN A 87 0.30 7.93 0.77
C GLN A 87 1.12 7.19 -0.29
N PRO A 88 0.67 6.02 -0.78
CA PRO A 88 1.45 5.25 -1.73
C PRO A 88 1.53 5.92 -3.10
N GLY A 89 2.72 5.87 -3.72
CA GLY A 89 2.94 6.21 -5.13
C GLY A 89 2.42 5.12 -6.08
N GLN A 90 2.87 5.09 -7.33
CA GLN A 90 2.49 4.03 -8.28
C GLN A 90 3.15 2.68 -7.97
N GLN A 91 4.23 2.69 -7.18
CA GLN A 91 5.01 1.52 -6.80
C GLN A 91 4.37 0.79 -5.62
N VAL A 92 4.47 -0.54 -5.63
CA VAL A 92 4.18 -1.39 -4.47
C VAL A 92 5.47 -1.55 -3.68
N LEU A 93 5.53 -1.01 -2.46
CA LEU A 93 6.75 -0.99 -1.63
C LEU A 93 6.45 -1.52 -0.24
N ASP A 94 7.47 -2.10 0.40
CA ASP A 94 7.41 -2.44 1.81
C ASP A 94 7.44 -1.16 2.66
N ARG A 95 6.41 -0.96 3.47
CA ARG A 95 6.17 0.26 4.24
C ARG A 95 5.82 -0.07 5.68
N ALA A 96 6.06 0.91 6.54
CA ALA A 96 5.72 0.85 7.95
C ALA A 96 4.26 1.29 8.25
N SER A 97 3.50 1.71 7.23
CA SER A 97 2.13 2.21 7.36
C SER A 97 1.15 1.16 7.86
N VAL A 98 1.32 -0.09 7.43
CA VAL A 98 0.53 -1.23 7.85
C VAL A 98 1.48 -2.34 8.28
N VAL A 99 1.35 -2.78 9.52
CA VAL A 99 2.16 -3.85 10.10
C VAL A 99 1.21 -4.95 10.54
N LEU A 100 1.48 -6.19 10.14
CA LEU A 100 0.77 -7.36 10.66
C LEU A 100 1.56 -7.84 11.88
N ALA A 101 0.89 -8.07 13.02
CA ALA A 101 1.57 -8.37 14.29
C ALA A 101 2.43 -9.65 14.27
N ASP A 102 2.37 -10.46 13.20
CA ASP A 102 3.14 -11.68 13.01
C ASP A 102 4.41 -11.48 12.16
N ASP A 103 4.62 -10.28 11.59
CA ASP A 103 5.82 -9.94 10.81
C ASP A 103 7.06 -9.73 11.72
N ALA A 104 6.92 -9.81 13.05
CA ALA A 104 7.99 -9.57 14.02
C ALA A 104 8.90 -10.79 14.29
N GLY A 105 8.66 -11.95 13.68
CA GLY A 105 9.61 -13.07 13.76
C GLY A 105 9.02 -14.43 13.39
N ALA A 106 9.66 -15.07 12.41
CA ALA A 106 9.74 -16.52 12.20
C ALA A 106 8.42 -17.34 12.09
N GLY A 107 8.14 -17.84 10.89
CA GLY A 107 7.90 -19.28 10.62
C GLY A 107 6.78 -20.02 11.36
N SER A 108 5.92 -19.36 12.15
CA SER A 108 5.03 -20.07 13.07
C SER A 108 3.69 -20.47 12.46
N GLY A 109 3.33 -19.99 11.27
CA GLY A 109 2.02 -20.29 10.65
C GLY A 109 0.80 -19.83 11.47
N ILE A 110 1.03 -19.07 12.55
CA ILE A 110 -0.01 -18.45 13.36
C ILE A 110 -0.54 -17.25 12.57
N ARG A 111 -1.84 -16.98 12.72
CA ARG A 111 -2.52 -15.86 12.08
C ARG A 111 -2.39 -14.62 12.95
N SER A 112 -2.05 -13.50 12.32
CA SER A 112 -2.13 -12.22 13.00
C SER A 112 -3.59 -11.86 13.08
N SER A 113 -4.15 -11.83 14.30
CA SER A 113 -5.54 -11.42 14.51
C SER A 113 -5.72 -9.92 14.32
N THR A 114 -4.62 -9.17 14.33
CA THR A 114 -4.62 -7.70 14.27
C THR A 114 -3.66 -7.16 13.22
N ALA A 115 -4.08 -6.07 12.58
CA ALA A 115 -3.23 -5.22 11.77
C ALA A 115 -3.06 -3.88 12.49
N THR A 116 -1.83 -3.36 12.53
CA THR A 116 -1.52 -2.05 13.11
C THR A 116 -1.33 -1.04 11.99
N LEU A 117 -2.18 -0.02 11.99
CA LEU A 117 -2.15 1.11 11.08
C LEU A 117 -1.37 2.24 11.73
N ARG A 118 -0.36 2.81 11.06
CA ARG A 118 0.36 3.99 11.53
C ARG A 118 -0.14 5.22 10.78
N ILE A 119 -0.76 6.13 11.52
CA ILE A 119 -1.44 7.30 10.97
C ILE A 119 -0.92 8.59 11.60
N GLU A 120 -1.15 9.68 10.89
CA GLU A 120 -0.90 11.04 11.31
C GLU A 120 -2.22 11.77 11.50
N VAL A 121 -2.37 12.49 12.61
CA VAL A 121 -3.60 13.23 12.93
C VAL A 121 -3.29 14.68 13.29
N GLN A 122 -3.86 15.60 12.52
CA GLN A 122 -3.81 17.03 12.80
C GLN A 122 -4.88 17.39 13.85
N LEU A 123 -4.46 17.52 15.10
CA LEU A 123 -5.36 17.83 16.21
C LEU A 123 -5.98 19.24 16.07
N PRO A 124 -7.32 19.37 16.10
CA PRO A 124 -8.02 20.64 15.89
C PRO A 124 -7.75 21.74 16.94
N ALA A 125 -7.47 22.95 16.46
CA ALA A 125 -7.34 24.13 17.33
C ALA A 125 -7.76 25.44 16.64
N ARG A 126 -8.10 26.45 17.44
CA ARG A 126 -8.29 27.85 17.02
C ARG A 126 -7.19 28.70 17.66
N GLY A 127 -6.17 29.06 16.87
CA GLY A 127 -4.92 29.56 17.45
C GLY A 127 -4.35 28.53 18.42
N ARG A 128 -3.94 28.93 19.63
CA ARG A 128 -3.42 28.01 20.66
C ARG A 128 -4.49 27.42 21.59
N LYS A 129 -5.78 27.53 21.22
CA LYS A 129 -6.89 26.98 21.99
C LYS A 129 -7.42 25.71 21.35
N ILE A 130 -7.55 24.66 22.15
CA ILE A 130 -8.02 23.34 21.72
C ILE A 130 -9.49 23.42 21.27
N LEU A 131 -9.80 22.82 20.12
CA LEU A 131 -11.18 22.55 19.69
C LEU A 131 -11.52 21.09 20.06
N GLY A 132 -11.72 20.84 21.35
CA GLY A 132 -11.87 19.51 21.94
C GLY A 132 -13.11 18.79 21.43
N ARG A 133 -14.22 19.50 21.20
CA ARG A 133 -15.41 18.90 20.56
C ARG A 133 -15.16 18.47 19.12
N LYS A 134 -14.40 19.26 18.34
CA LYS A 134 -14.02 18.89 16.96
C LYS A 134 -13.05 17.71 16.98
N ALA A 135 -12.09 17.69 17.90
CA ALA A 135 -11.15 16.58 18.06
C ALA A 135 -11.85 15.28 18.49
N ARG A 136 -12.88 15.38 19.34
CA ARG A 136 -13.75 14.25 19.67
C ARG A 136 -14.44 13.71 18.43
N ALA A 137 -15.06 14.58 17.62
CA ALA A 137 -15.71 14.16 16.39
C ALA A 137 -14.71 13.49 15.42
N LEU A 138 -13.53 14.08 15.27
CA LEU A 138 -12.47 13.53 14.43
C LEU A 138 -12.04 12.11 14.86
N LEU A 139 -11.69 11.93 16.13
CA LEU A 139 -11.10 10.68 16.62
C LEU A 139 -12.13 9.61 16.99
N CYS A 140 -13.33 9.99 17.45
CA CYS A 140 -14.33 9.05 17.92
C CYS A 140 -15.44 8.77 16.90
N ASP A 141 -15.61 9.62 15.89
CA ASP A 141 -16.69 9.48 14.90
C ASP A 141 -16.11 9.33 13.47
N VAL A 142 -15.29 10.29 13.01
CA VAL A 142 -14.76 10.30 11.63
C VAL A 142 -13.74 9.20 11.38
N LEU A 143 -12.75 9.05 12.28
CA LEU A 143 -11.71 8.03 12.13
C LEU A 143 -12.28 6.61 12.09
N PRO A 144 -13.14 6.16 13.04
CA PRO A 144 -13.76 4.84 12.96
C PRO A 144 -14.57 4.64 11.68
N ALA A 145 -15.39 5.61 11.27
CA ALA A 145 -16.20 5.50 10.04
C ALA A 145 -15.33 5.37 8.77
N ALA A 146 -14.22 6.09 8.70
CA ALA A 146 -13.27 5.98 7.59
C ALA A 146 -12.56 4.61 7.59
N LEU A 147 -12.26 4.05 8.76
CA LEU A 147 -11.70 2.69 8.87
C LEU A 147 -12.71 1.62 8.47
N ASP A 148 -13.97 1.73 8.90
CA ASP A 148 -15.05 0.83 8.48
C ASP A 148 -15.14 0.80 6.94
N GLN A 149 -15.15 1.97 6.30
CA GLN A 149 -15.18 2.08 4.85
C GLN A 149 -13.92 1.52 4.17
N ALA A 150 -12.74 1.71 4.76
CA ALA A 150 -11.48 1.25 4.18
C ALA A 150 -11.30 -0.27 4.29
N LEU A 151 -11.80 -0.86 5.37
CA LEU A 151 -11.69 -2.28 5.68
C LEU A 151 -12.80 -3.12 5.03
N ASP A 152 -13.90 -2.49 4.62
CA ASP A 152 -14.91 -3.13 3.78
C ASP A 152 -14.47 -3.15 2.32
N PHE A 153 -14.01 -4.30 1.84
CA PHE A 153 -13.63 -4.50 0.44
C PHE A 153 -13.86 -5.96 0.02
N PRO A 154 -14.18 -6.20 -1.27
CA PRO A 154 -14.32 -7.56 -1.78
C PRO A 154 -12.95 -8.25 -1.79
N ALA A 155 -12.93 -9.51 -1.35
CA ALA A 155 -11.70 -10.31 -1.28
C ALA A 155 -10.97 -10.43 -2.64
N ASP A 156 -11.72 -10.36 -3.74
CA ASP A 156 -11.18 -10.43 -5.09
C ASP A 156 -10.30 -9.22 -5.44
N GLU A 157 -10.60 -8.01 -4.96
CA GLU A 157 -9.76 -6.83 -5.21
C GLU A 157 -8.38 -6.98 -4.56
N LEU A 158 -8.34 -7.43 -3.31
CA LEU A 158 -7.09 -7.75 -2.61
C LEU A 158 -6.33 -8.86 -3.34
N ARG A 159 -7.05 -9.91 -3.76
CA ARG A 159 -6.44 -11.03 -4.48
C ARG A 159 -5.80 -10.58 -5.79
N GLU A 160 -6.50 -9.79 -6.59
CA GLU A 160 -5.96 -9.26 -7.86
C GLU A 160 -4.71 -8.40 -7.64
N ALA A 161 -4.69 -7.54 -6.61
CA ALA A 161 -3.51 -6.74 -6.28
C ALA A 161 -2.30 -7.61 -5.92
N VAL A 162 -2.51 -8.66 -5.10
CA VAL A 162 -1.46 -9.60 -4.70
C VAL A 162 -0.98 -10.45 -5.88
N LEU A 163 -1.89 -10.95 -6.71
CA LEU A 163 -1.53 -11.75 -7.89
C LEU A 163 -0.74 -10.92 -8.91
N LEU A 164 -1.12 -9.66 -9.11
CA LEU A 164 -0.40 -8.75 -10.00
C LEU A 164 1.06 -8.53 -9.56
N GLU A 165 1.31 -8.35 -8.27
CA GLU A 165 2.67 -8.19 -7.75
C GLU A 165 3.49 -9.49 -7.87
N ARG A 166 2.86 -10.64 -7.58
CA ARG A 166 3.48 -11.96 -7.77
C ARG A 166 3.85 -12.22 -9.22
N ASP A 167 2.97 -11.85 -10.16
CA ASP A 167 3.21 -11.94 -11.60
C ASP A 167 4.41 -11.09 -12.02
N GLN A 168 4.52 -9.86 -11.51
CA GLN A 168 5.66 -8.97 -11.80
C GLN A 168 6.97 -9.53 -11.24
N ASN A 169 6.95 -10.10 -10.03
CA ASN A 169 8.13 -10.72 -9.42
C ASN A 169 8.56 -11.98 -10.19
N TYR A 170 7.60 -12.85 -10.54
CA TYR A 170 7.86 -14.02 -11.37
C TYR A 170 8.50 -13.63 -12.70
N LEU A 171 7.95 -12.64 -13.40
CA LEU A 171 8.53 -12.15 -14.65
C LEU A 171 9.98 -11.68 -14.48
N ARG A 172 10.28 -10.97 -13.39
CA ARG A 172 11.64 -10.48 -13.09
C ARG A 172 12.62 -11.62 -12.82
N GLU A 173 12.19 -12.65 -12.10
CA GLU A 173 12.99 -13.84 -11.81
C GLU A 173 13.31 -14.66 -13.06
N GLN A 174 12.44 -14.65 -14.07
CA GLN A 174 12.65 -15.36 -15.33
C GLN A 174 13.68 -14.69 -16.26
N LEU A 175 14.05 -13.43 -16.03
CA LEU A 175 14.91 -12.68 -16.96
C LEU A 175 16.33 -13.27 -17.08
N PRO A 176 17.08 -13.53 -15.99
CA PRO A 176 18.47 -13.98 -16.09
C PRO A 176 18.60 -15.35 -16.77
N GLY A 177 17.70 -16.29 -16.45
CA GLY A 177 17.67 -17.63 -17.05
C GLY A 177 17.38 -17.63 -18.55
N ARG A 178 16.90 -16.50 -19.08
CA ARG A 178 16.62 -16.27 -20.50
C ARG A 178 17.63 -15.33 -21.17
N GLY A 179 18.68 -14.91 -20.46
CA GLY A 179 19.65 -13.94 -20.96
C GLY A 179 19.08 -12.53 -21.15
N LEU A 180 17.96 -12.21 -20.51
CA LEU A 180 17.29 -10.92 -20.61
C LEU A 180 17.67 -10.01 -19.44
N ILE A 181 17.76 -8.71 -19.68
CA ILE A 181 17.96 -7.69 -18.62
C ILE A 181 16.70 -6.87 -18.34
N ALA A 182 15.75 -6.87 -19.28
CA ALA A 182 14.51 -6.13 -19.17
C ALA A 182 13.41 -6.82 -19.99
N PHE A 183 12.16 -6.56 -19.61
CA PHE A 183 10.96 -6.99 -20.31
C PHE A 183 9.95 -5.85 -20.34
N ILE A 184 9.43 -5.53 -21.52
CA ILE A 184 8.37 -4.53 -21.68
C ILE A 184 7.14 -5.24 -22.23
N GLY A 185 6.06 -5.24 -21.44
CA GLY A 185 4.82 -5.90 -21.82
C GLY A 185 4.09 -5.16 -22.95
N ASP A 186 3.43 -5.91 -23.82
CA ASP A 186 2.65 -5.28 -24.88
C ASP A 186 1.45 -4.53 -24.36
N GLY A 187 1.28 -3.34 -24.92
CA GLY A 187 0.25 -2.41 -24.49
C GLY A 187 0.61 -1.65 -23.21
N SER A 188 1.87 -1.73 -22.73
CA SER A 188 2.35 -0.84 -21.68
C SER A 188 2.22 0.63 -22.09
N CYS A 189 1.63 1.45 -21.21
CA CYS A 189 1.68 2.91 -21.30
C CYS A 189 2.94 3.40 -20.56
N LEU A 190 3.98 3.71 -21.32
CA LEU A 190 5.24 4.25 -20.78
C LEU A 190 5.20 5.77 -20.51
N PRO A 191 4.50 6.59 -21.32
CA PRO A 191 4.43 8.02 -21.07
C PRO A 191 3.66 8.34 -19.77
N ARG A 192 4.23 9.23 -18.97
CA ARG A 192 3.59 9.80 -17.78
C ARG A 192 2.60 10.90 -18.17
N ALA A 193 1.58 11.12 -17.35
CA ALA A 193 0.57 12.15 -17.55
C ALA A 193 1.17 13.57 -17.56
N ALA A 194 2.17 13.83 -16.70
CA ALA A 194 2.93 15.07 -16.67
C ALA A 194 4.26 14.87 -15.92
N GLY A 195 5.23 15.79 -16.06
CA GLY A 195 6.51 15.70 -15.35
C GLY A 195 6.39 15.61 -13.81
N HIS A 196 5.33 16.20 -13.24
CA HIS A 196 5.04 16.17 -11.81
C HIS A 196 3.98 15.13 -11.40
N ARG A 197 3.44 14.33 -12.34
CA ARG A 197 2.42 13.31 -12.09
C ARG A 197 2.92 11.96 -12.57
N ASP A 198 3.08 11.03 -11.63
CA ASP A 198 3.60 9.68 -11.94
C ASP A 198 2.55 8.74 -12.53
N THR A 199 1.30 9.19 -12.68
CA THR A 199 0.24 8.42 -13.31
C THR A 199 0.46 8.26 -14.82
N PRO A 200 -0.03 7.17 -15.45
CA PRO A 200 0.04 6.98 -16.90
C PRO A 200 -0.67 8.10 -17.68
N ALA A 201 -0.16 8.44 -18.87
CA ALA A 201 -0.82 9.39 -19.76
C ALA A 201 -2.12 8.81 -20.34
N GLU A 202 -3.14 9.67 -20.47
CA GLU A 202 -4.39 9.27 -21.12
C GLU A 202 -4.17 9.01 -22.61
N LYS A 203 -4.63 7.84 -23.09
CA LYS A 203 -4.61 7.43 -24.51
C LYS A 203 -3.23 7.21 -25.15
N ALA A 204 -2.15 7.24 -24.38
CA ALA A 204 -0.80 6.97 -24.90
C ALA A 204 -0.47 5.48 -24.87
N VAL A 205 -0.94 4.71 -25.86
CA VAL A 205 -0.41 3.35 -26.08
C VAL A 205 0.79 3.49 -27.02
N VAL A 206 2.00 3.31 -26.49
CA VAL A 206 3.18 3.22 -27.35
C VAL A 206 3.13 1.87 -28.05
N SER A 207 2.88 1.89 -29.36
CA SER A 207 3.09 0.71 -30.19
C SER A 207 4.60 0.56 -30.40
N LEU A 208 5.21 -0.45 -29.78
CA LEU A 208 6.62 -0.80 -29.98
C LEU A 208 6.85 -1.53 -31.33
N THR A 209 6.08 -1.19 -32.37
CA THR A 209 6.16 -1.83 -33.67
C THR A 209 7.50 -1.53 -34.34
N GLY A 210 8.32 -2.58 -34.57
CA GLY A 210 9.63 -2.46 -35.23
C GLY A 210 10.67 -3.52 -34.82
N PHE A 211 10.48 -4.22 -33.70
CA PHE A 211 11.47 -5.17 -33.15
C PHE A 211 10.99 -6.64 -33.21
N SER A 212 10.64 -7.16 -34.39
CA SER A 212 10.10 -8.52 -34.53
C SER A 212 11.08 -9.64 -34.16
N ALA A 213 12.39 -9.37 -34.24
CA ALA A 213 13.45 -10.33 -33.91
C ALA A 213 13.60 -10.58 -32.40
N HIS A 214 12.95 -9.77 -31.57
CA HIS A 214 13.12 -9.74 -30.13
C HIS A 214 11.81 -10.11 -29.41
N HIS A 215 11.00 -11.02 -29.97
CA HIS A 215 9.78 -11.47 -29.31
C HIS A 215 10.05 -12.71 -28.45
N VAL A 216 9.94 -12.59 -27.11
CA VAL A 216 10.06 -13.73 -26.19
C VAL A 216 8.76 -13.89 -25.40
N PRO A 217 7.98 -14.96 -25.63
CA PRO A 217 6.81 -15.26 -24.81
C PRO A 217 7.25 -15.72 -23.40
N ILE A 218 6.62 -15.14 -22.39
CA ILE A 218 6.72 -15.60 -21.00
C ILE A 218 5.30 -15.89 -20.51
N THR A 219 5.05 -17.14 -20.16
CA THR A 219 3.78 -17.56 -19.54
C THR A 219 3.82 -17.19 -18.06
N VAL A 220 2.82 -16.45 -17.61
CA VAL A 220 2.69 -16.07 -16.20
C VAL A 220 1.61 -16.94 -15.56
N GLY A 221 1.96 -17.68 -14.51
CA GLY A 221 1.19 -18.82 -14.02
C GLY A 221 -0.05 -18.49 -13.16
N THR A 222 -0.29 -17.23 -12.77
CA THR A 222 -1.32 -16.96 -11.74
C THR A 222 -2.67 -16.46 -12.25
N ARG A 223 -2.78 -16.06 -13.53
CA ARG A 223 -4.09 -15.84 -14.19
C ARG A 223 -4.80 -17.12 -14.64
N SER A 224 -4.18 -18.28 -14.42
CA SER A 224 -4.85 -19.58 -14.45
C SER A 224 -5.37 -19.92 -13.05
N ARG A 225 -6.69 -20.13 -12.95
CA ARG A 225 -7.44 -20.64 -11.79
C ARG A 225 -6.59 -21.52 -10.86
N TRP A 226 -6.41 -21.09 -9.61
CA TRP A 226 -5.89 -21.94 -8.54
C TRP A 226 -6.97 -22.96 -8.14
N HIS A 227 -6.87 -24.20 -8.62
CA HIS A 227 -7.45 -25.35 -7.94
C HIS A 227 -6.33 -26.03 -7.15
N GLY A 228 -6.54 -26.17 -5.84
CA GLY A 228 -5.52 -26.58 -4.89
C GLY A 228 -4.94 -27.96 -5.16
N GLY A 229 -3.67 -28.13 -4.78
CA GLY A 229 -3.00 -29.41 -4.69
C GLY A 229 -2.63 -30.02 -6.04
N SER A 230 -1.33 -30.03 -6.34
CA SER A 230 -0.67 -30.67 -7.48
C SER A 230 -0.83 -29.96 -8.84
N CYS A 231 0.27 -29.37 -9.29
CA CYS A 231 0.43 -28.89 -10.66
C CYS A 231 0.58 -30.12 -11.57
N TRP A 232 -0.53 -30.66 -12.06
CA TRP A 232 -0.53 -31.58 -13.19
C TRP A 232 -0.76 -30.78 -14.47
N CYS A 233 0.32 -30.28 -15.06
CA CYS A 233 0.31 -29.91 -16.47
C CYS A 233 0.48 -31.18 -17.31
N HIS A 234 -0.61 -31.91 -17.51
CA HIS A 234 -0.75 -32.88 -18.60
C HIS A 234 -2.08 -32.62 -19.31
N GLY A 235 -1.99 -32.27 -20.60
CA GLY A 235 -3.13 -32.23 -21.52
C GLY A 235 -3.80 -30.87 -21.65
N ASP A 236 -3.46 -30.17 -22.73
CA ASP A 236 -4.32 -29.27 -23.51
C ASP A 236 -5.39 -28.45 -22.77
N CYS A 237 -4.99 -27.28 -22.26
CA CYS A 237 -5.89 -26.15 -22.03
C CYS A 237 -5.33 -24.91 -22.72
N TRP A 238 -5.62 -24.83 -24.02
CA TRP A 238 -5.29 -23.69 -24.87
C TRP A 238 -6.27 -22.54 -24.64
N TRP A 239 -5.88 -21.56 -23.83
CA TRP A 239 -6.48 -20.22 -23.89
C TRP A 239 -5.45 -19.24 -24.46
N ARG A 240 -5.62 -18.95 -25.74
CA ARG A 240 -4.75 -18.10 -26.55
C ARG A 240 -5.05 -16.63 -26.28
N LEU A 241 -4.34 -16.03 -25.34
CA LEU A 241 -4.09 -14.58 -25.36
C LEU A 241 -2.74 -14.34 -26.05
N SER A 242 -2.78 -14.34 -27.38
CA SER A 242 -1.62 -13.94 -28.19
C SER A 242 -1.42 -12.43 -28.05
N ARG A 243 -0.49 -12.02 -27.17
CA ARG A 243 0.13 -10.69 -27.23
C ARG A 243 1.55 -10.83 -27.78
N LYS A 244 1.91 -9.94 -28.71
CA LYS A 244 3.14 -9.97 -29.53
C LYS A 244 4.19 -8.99 -28.97
N ILE A 245 5.21 -9.54 -28.29
CA ILE A 245 6.13 -8.94 -27.28
C ILE A 245 7.46 -8.34 -27.80
N HIS A 246 8.04 -7.28 -27.22
CA HIS A 246 9.38 -6.78 -27.63
C HIS A 246 10.50 -6.93 -26.55
N VAL A 247 11.72 -7.31 -26.95
CA VAL A 247 12.94 -7.55 -26.12
C VAL A 247 14.04 -6.53 -26.47
N ALA A 248 14.88 -6.20 -25.49
CA ALA A 248 16.18 -5.58 -25.69
C ALA A 248 17.28 -6.58 -25.29
N GLU A 249 18.17 -6.91 -26.23
CA GLU A 249 19.38 -7.72 -25.97
C GLU A 249 20.51 -6.86 -25.39
N SER A 250 21.38 -7.48 -24.60
CA SER A 250 22.60 -6.84 -24.11
C SER A 250 23.53 -6.54 -25.29
N ALA A 251 23.79 -5.26 -25.56
CA ALA A 251 24.86 -4.88 -26.47
C ALA A 251 26.18 -5.40 -25.90
N GLY A 252 26.89 -6.20 -26.71
CA GLY A 252 28.12 -6.87 -26.33
C GLY A 252 29.13 -5.95 -25.63
N THR A 253 29.81 -6.53 -24.64
CA THR A 253 30.94 -5.97 -23.91
C THR A 253 32.01 -5.46 -24.88
N ARG A 254 31.98 -4.16 -25.20
CA ARG A 254 33.19 -3.43 -25.61
C ARG A 254 33.84 -2.90 -24.34
N GLY A 255 35.02 -3.42 -24.05
CA GLY A 255 35.81 -3.08 -22.87
C GLY A 255 35.95 -1.57 -22.70
N ILE A 256 35.44 -1.07 -21.60
CA ILE A 256 35.73 0.27 -21.09
C ILE A 256 36.88 0.07 -20.10
N GLN A 257 38.09 0.51 -20.47
CA GLN A 257 39.16 0.64 -19.49
C GLN A 257 38.80 1.74 -18.48
N PRO A 258 39.00 1.52 -17.18
CA PRO A 258 38.79 2.56 -16.18
C PRO A 258 39.90 3.61 -16.30
N ARG A 259 39.53 4.84 -16.66
CA ARG A 259 40.36 6.01 -16.37
C ARG A 259 39.96 6.52 -15.00
N CYS A 260 40.84 6.34 -14.02
CA CYS A 260 40.81 7.07 -12.76
C CYS A 260 41.01 8.55 -13.03
N TRP A 261 40.06 9.39 -12.61
CA TRP A 261 40.24 10.73 -12.03
C TRP A 261 39.01 11.02 -11.17
#